data_AF-A0A1J5B3U5-F1
#
_entry.id   AF-A0A1J5B3U5-F1
#
_cell.length_a   1.000
_cell.length_b   1.000
_cell.length_c   1.000
_cell.angle_alpha   90.00
_cell.angle_beta   90.00
_cell.angle_gamma   90.00
#
_symmetry.space_group_name_H-M   'P 1'
#
loop_
_entity.id
_entity.type
_entity.pdbx_description
1 polymer ?
#
loop_
_entity_poly.entity_id
_entity_poly.type
_entity_poly.pdbx_seq_one_letter_code
_entity_poly.pdbx_strand_id
1 'polypeptide(L)'
;MKKKFILAGILAILIITGFSQNDSSKIIKAKNPLSFQKGKSEFVISGFFRLRAEMQQNYNAKIYGTETTESFLLSRIRLNMEYRYANCLKVFAEIQDARVAGSSFSDKDFQYKNNPFHDPFDINKLYFSYKPFDSVEIIIGRQALNIENRRVFGLIES
;
A
#
# COMPACT_ATOMS: atom_id res chain seq x y z
N MET A 1 -36.96 -16.07 17.36
CA MET A 1 -36.82 -15.96 15.88
C MET A 1 -37.10 -14.52 15.49
N LYS A 2 -36.31 -13.73 14.77
CA LYS A 2 -35.07 -13.88 13.99
C LYS A 2 -34.28 -12.56 14.13
N LYS A 3 -32.96 -12.65 14.37
CA LYS A 3 -32.03 -11.53 14.20
C LYS A 3 -31.86 -11.26 12.69
N LYS A 4 -31.93 -10.00 12.26
CA LYS A 4 -31.36 -9.56 10.98
C LYS A 4 -30.57 -8.28 11.22
N PHE A 5 -29.25 -8.43 11.14
CA PHE A 5 -28.29 -7.35 11.02
C PHE A 5 -28.57 -6.58 9.73
N ILE A 6 -28.74 -5.26 9.82
CA ILE A 6 -28.59 -4.35 8.69
C ILE A 6 -27.36 -3.50 9.00
N LEU A 7 -26.24 -3.94 8.44
CA LEU A 7 -25.00 -3.20 8.33
C LEU A 7 -25.15 -2.33 7.08
N ALA A 8 -25.53 -1.07 7.26
CA ALA A 8 -25.59 -0.11 6.17
C ALA A 8 -25.19 1.28 6.67
N GLY A 9 -24.16 1.84 6.01
CA GLY A 9 -24.06 3.29 5.84
C GLY A 9 -23.25 4.05 6.87
N ILE A 10 -21.92 3.97 6.78
CA ILE A 10 -21.08 5.16 7.05
C ILE A 10 -20.18 5.37 5.83
N LEU A 11 -20.77 5.95 4.79
CA LEU A 11 -20.07 6.63 3.72
C LEU A 11 -19.89 8.08 4.19
N ALA A 12 -18.83 8.33 4.95
CA ALA A 12 -18.45 9.70 5.31
C ALA A 12 -17.68 10.31 4.15
N ILE A 13 -18.39 11.15 3.39
CA ILE A 13 -17.86 12.08 2.40
C ILE A 13 -16.90 13.04 3.12
N LEU A 14 -15.63 13.06 2.73
CA LEU A 14 -14.70 14.14 3.07
C LEU A 14 -14.21 14.78 1.76
N ILE A 15 -14.98 15.76 1.28
CA ILE A 15 -14.53 16.71 0.26
C ILE A 15 -13.62 17.70 0.99
N ILE A 16 -12.32 17.65 0.70
CA ILE A 16 -11.41 18.77 0.98
C ILE A 16 -10.83 19.23 -0.36
N THR A 17 -11.13 20.48 -0.67
CA THR A 17 -10.63 21.28 -1.77
C THR A 17 -9.10 21.37 -1.77
N GLY A 18 -8.50 21.29 -2.95
CA GLY A 18 -7.08 21.47 -3.12
C GLY A 18 -6.62 21.24 -4.55
N PHE A 19 -7.13 22.04 -5.50
CA PHE A 19 -6.42 22.25 -6.76
C PHE A 19 -5.07 22.90 -6.42
N SER A 20 -4.00 22.12 -6.53
CA SER A 20 -2.64 22.62 -6.58
C SER A 20 -1.89 21.73 -7.55
N GLN A 21 -1.76 22.21 -8.79
CA GLN A 21 -0.82 21.69 -9.76
C GLN A 21 0.59 22.03 -9.27
N ASN A 22 1.23 21.08 -8.61
CA ASN A 22 2.66 20.76 -8.66
C ASN A 22 2.95 19.69 -7.59
N ASP A 23 3.60 18.60 -8.01
CA ASP A 23 3.99 17.43 -7.21
C ASP A 23 2.87 16.74 -6.41
N SER A 24 1.94 16.10 -7.13
CA SER A 24 0.73 15.50 -6.53
C SER A 24 0.76 13.98 -6.42
N SER A 25 1.54 13.46 -5.47
CA SER A 25 1.05 12.34 -4.66
C SER A 25 1.01 12.78 -3.21
N LYS A 26 -0.02 13.56 -2.83
CA LYS A 26 -0.33 13.80 -1.42
C LYS A 26 -0.68 12.46 -0.79
N ILE A 27 0.30 11.81 -0.17
CA ILE A 27 0.06 10.62 0.64
C ILE A 27 -0.76 11.09 1.84
N ILE A 28 -2.05 10.77 1.86
CA ILE A 28 -2.86 10.93 3.07
C ILE A 28 -2.45 9.78 4.00
N LYS A 29 -1.39 9.99 4.78
CA LYS A 29 -1.09 9.12 5.91
C LYS A 29 -2.19 9.37 6.95
N ALA A 30 -2.88 8.32 7.38
CA ALA A 30 -3.78 8.44 8.53
C ALA A 30 -2.97 9.02 9.70
N LYS A 31 -3.37 10.22 10.15
CA LYS A 31 -2.52 11.04 11.04
C LYS A 31 -2.39 10.46 12.45
N ASN A 32 -3.21 9.46 12.80
CA ASN A 32 -3.13 8.69 14.04
C ASN A 32 -3.35 7.21 13.73
N PRO A 33 -2.37 6.32 13.99
CA PRO A 33 -2.60 4.90 13.92
C PRO A 33 -3.54 4.45 15.05
N LEU A 34 -4.34 3.41 14.83
CA LEU A 34 -5.15 2.78 15.86
C LEU A 34 -4.23 1.90 16.70
N SER A 35 -4.03 2.23 17.98
CA SER A 35 -3.20 1.45 18.90
C SER A 35 -4.03 0.89 20.06
N PHE A 36 -3.76 -0.38 20.39
CA PHE A 36 -4.34 -1.09 21.52
C PHE A 36 -3.21 -1.59 22.42
N GLN A 37 -3.17 -1.13 23.67
CA GLN A 37 -2.14 -1.51 24.64
C GLN A 37 -2.73 -2.36 25.76
N LYS A 38 -2.06 -3.46 26.10
CA LYS A 38 -2.38 -4.32 27.24
C LYS A 38 -1.10 -4.84 27.89
N GLY A 39 -0.77 -4.30 29.07
CA GLY A 39 0.46 -4.64 29.77
C GLY A 39 1.70 -4.30 28.92
N LYS A 40 2.57 -5.30 28.69
CA LYS A 40 3.75 -5.15 27.83
C LYS A 40 3.47 -5.33 26.34
N SER A 41 2.21 -5.61 25.97
CA SER A 41 1.82 -5.82 24.58
C SER A 41 1.19 -4.57 23.99
N GLU A 42 1.52 -4.28 22.74
CA GLU A 42 0.87 -3.25 21.95
C GLU A 42 0.57 -3.78 20.55
N PHE A 43 -0.62 -3.49 20.04
CA PHE A 43 -1.02 -3.77 18.67
C PHE A 43 -1.39 -2.48 17.97
N VAL A 44 -0.77 -2.22 16.82
CA VAL A 44 -0.93 -1.00 16.04
C VAL A 44 -1.42 -1.34 14.64
N ILE A 45 -2.54 -0.76 14.25
CA ILE A 45 -3.05 -0.79 12.90
C ILE A 45 -2.86 0.60 12.29
N SER A 46 -2.22 0.65 11.13
CA SER A 46 -2.07 1.88 10.36
C SER A 46 -2.26 1.62 8.88
N GLY A 47 -2.34 2.67 8.09
CA GLY A 47 -2.48 2.52 6.65
C GLY A 47 -2.44 3.84 5.93
N PHE A 48 -2.44 3.74 4.61
CA PHE A 48 -2.57 4.91 3.76
C PHE A 48 -3.28 4.53 2.46
N PHE A 49 -3.96 5.53 1.92
CA PHE A 49 -4.55 5.46 0.60
C PHE A 49 -3.78 6.40 -0.33
N ARG A 50 -3.44 5.91 -1.52
CA ARG A 50 -2.79 6.68 -2.58
C ARG A 50 -3.66 6.63 -3.82
N LEU A 51 -3.94 7.80 -4.37
CA LEU A 51 -4.52 7.96 -5.69
C LEU A 51 -3.48 8.59 -6.61
N ARG A 52 -3.31 8.03 -7.82
CA ARG A 52 -2.43 8.56 -8.86
C ARG A 52 -3.18 8.58 -10.17
N ALA A 53 -3.30 9.77 -10.76
CA ALA A 53 -3.64 9.90 -12.17
C ALA A 53 -2.34 9.94 -12.97
N GLU A 54 -2.28 9.17 -14.04
CA GLU A 54 -1.14 9.13 -14.95
C GLU A 54 -1.63 9.39 -16.36
N MET A 55 -0.95 10.30 -17.06
CA MET A 55 -1.20 10.63 -18.46
C MET A 55 0.14 10.65 -19.16
N GLN A 56 0.33 9.73 -20.09
CA GLN A 56 1.57 9.63 -20.84
C GLN A 56 1.28 9.68 -22.33
N GLN A 57 1.89 10.67 -23.00
CA GLN A 57 1.82 10.81 -24.45
C GLN A 57 2.89 9.92 -25.10
N ASN A 58 2.58 9.36 -26.26
CA ASN A 58 3.46 8.48 -27.01
C ASN A 58 3.98 7.29 -26.19
N TYR A 59 3.11 6.68 -25.38
CA TYR A 59 3.43 5.48 -24.63
C TYR A 59 2.33 4.44 -24.80
N ASN A 60 2.75 3.20 -25.02
CA ASN A 60 1.87 2.06 -25.14
C ASN A 60 2.39 0.94 -24.24
N ALA A 61 1.74 0.73 -23.08
CA ALA A 61 2.16 -0.31 -22.14
C ALA A 61 2.14 -1.75 -22.71
N LYS A 62 1.39 -2.01 -23.80
CA LYS A 62 1.31 -3.34 -24.44
C LYS A 62 2.52 -3.66 -25.31
N ILE A 63 3.07 -2.68 -26.02
CA ILE A 63 4.16 -2.87 -26.99
C ILE A 63 5.46 -2.17 -26.60
N TYR A 64 5.48 -1.44 -25.48
CA TYR A 64 6.59 -0.55 -25.09
C TYR A 64 7.01 0.39 -26.24
N GLY A 65 6.01 0.89 -26.99
CA GLY A 65 6.19 1.68 -28.20
C GLY A 65 5.61 3.08 -28.09
N THR A 66 5.93 3.92 -29.06
CA THR A 66 5.34 5.25 -29.25
C THR A 66 4.06 5.18 -30.08
N GLU A 67 3.28 6.27 -30.16
CA GLU A 67 2.06 6.48 -31.01
C GLU A 67 0.68 6.46 -30.33
N THR A 68 0.59 6.13 -29.03
CA THR A 68 -0.69 6.23 -28.29
C THR A 68 -0.57 7.12 -27.06
N THR A 69 -1.67 7.81 -26.71
CA THR A 69 -1.81 8.47 -25.41
C THR A 69 -2.47 7.50 -24.45
N GLU A 70 -1.81 7.22 -23.34
CA GLU A 70 -2.34 6.38 -22.27
C GLU A 70 -2.74 7.27 -21.09
N SER A 71 -3.92 7.03 -20.53
CA SER A 71 -4.39 7.71 -19.33
C SER A 71 -5.06 6.71 -18.42
N PHE A 72 -4.63 6.65 -17.16
CA PHE A 72 -5.23 5.76 -16.18
C PHE A 72 -5.21 6.36 -14.78
N LEU A 73 -6.13 5.86 -13.95
CA LEU A 73 -6.22 6.20 -12.55
C LEU A 73 -5.85 4.97 -11.72
N LEU A 74 -4.74 5.05 -10.99
CA LEU A 74 -4.29 4.03 -10.05
C LEU A 74 -4.74 4.40 -8.64
N SER A 75 -5.46 3.50 -8.00
CA SER A 75 -5.79 3.55 -6.59
C SER A 75 -5.01 2.47 -5.85
N ARG A 76 -4.49 2.78 -4.67
CA ARG A 76 -3.75 1.83 -3.85
C ARG A 76 -4.06 2.07 -2.38
N ILE A 77 -4.47 1.01 -1.68
CA ILE A 77 -4.56 0.98 -0.23
C ILE A 77 -3.45 0.12 0.33
N ARG A 78 -2.77 0.59 1.37
CA ARG A 78 -1.85 -0.22 2.16
C ARG A 78 -2.32 -0.25 3.61
N LEU A 79 -2.35 -1.45 4.19
CA LEU A 79 -2.67 -1.68 5.58
C LEU A 79 -1.47 -2.32 6.27
N ASN A 80 -1.09 -1.74 7.40
CA ASN A 80 0.01 -2.19 8.24
C ASN A 80 -0.55 -2.68 9.56
N MET A 81 -0.07 -3.85 9.99
CA MET A 81 -0.34 -4.44 11.29
C MET A 81 0.98 -4.67 11.99
N GLU A 82 1.13 -4.08 13.18
CA GLU A 82 2.33 -4.20 14.00
C GLU A 82 1.95 -4.69 15.39
N TYR A 83 2.58 -5.76 15.84
CA TYR A 83 2.51 -6.21 17.22
C TYR A 83 3.87 -6.02 17.89
N ARG A 84 3.88 -5.41 19.07
CA ARG A 84 5.07 -5.19 19.90
C ARG A 84 4.90 -5.85 21.26
N TYR A 85 5.96 -6.47 21.76
CA TYR A 85 6.00 -7.01 23.12
C TYR A 85 7.28 -6.62 23.83
N ALA A 86 7.12 -6.00 25.01
CA ALA A 86 8.18 -5.68 25.97
C ALA A 86 9.40 -4.95 25.37
N ASN A 87 9.21 -4.19 24.29
CA ASN A 87 10.24 -3.48 23.53
C ASN A 87 11.36 -4.37 22.94
N CYS A 88 11.23 -5.69 23.01
CA CYS A 88 12.22 -6.64 22.50
C CYS A 88 11.71 -7.46 21.33
N LEU A 89 10.39 -7.59 21.15
CA LEU A 89 9.78 -8.39 20.10
C LEU A 89 8.84 -7.53 19.25
N LYS A 90 8.94 -7.70 17.94
CA LYS A 90 8.06 -7.05 16.98
C LYS A 90 7.66 -8.02 15.87
N VAL A 91 6.37 -8.07 15.55
CA VAL A 91 5.83 -8.72 14.35
C VAL A 91 5.22 -7.64 13.48
N PHE A 92 5.55 -7.64 12.20
CA PHE A 92 5.04 -6.65 11.27
C PHE A 92 4.53 -7.31 9.98
N ALA A 93 3.35 -6.90 9.54
CA ALA A 93 2.77 -7.28 8.26
C ALA A 93 2.25 -6.03 7.54
N GLU A 94 2.54 -5.91 6.24
CA GLU A 94 2.01 -4.90 5.35
C GLU A 94 1.38 -5.59 4.14
N ILE A 95 0.09 -5.36 3.95
CA ILE A 95 -0.67 -5.82 2.79
C ILE A 95 -1.08 -4.63 1.94
N GLN A 96 -1.19 -4.85 0.64
CA GLN A 96 -1.54 -3.83 -0.34
C GLN A 96 -2.63 -4.36 -1.27
N ASP A 97 -3.60 -3.51 -1.60
CA ASP A 97 -4.53 -3.70 -2.73
C ASP A 97 -4.38 -2.53 -3.71
N ALA A 98 -4.13 -2.79 -4.99
CA ALA A 98 -3.92 -1.79 -6.03
C ALA A 98 -4.84 -2.04 -7.23
N ARG A 99 -5.62 -1.02 -7.63
CA ARG A 99 -6.61 -1.13 -8.72
C ARG A 99 -6.44 -0.02 -9.72
N VAL A 100 -6.60 -0.36 -11.00
CA VAL A 100 -6.57 0.60 -12.12
C VAL A 100 -7.99 0.82 -12.64
N ALA A 101 -8.33 2.09 -12.88
CA ALA A 101 -9.56 2.50 -13.52
C ALA A 101 -9.25 3.39 -14.75
N GLY A 102 -10.09 3.28 -15.78
CA GLY A 102 -9.94 4.10 -16.99
C GLY A 102 -8.82 3.68 -17.94
N SER A 103 -8.11 2.57 -17.66
CA SER A 103 -7.16 2.00 -18.61
C SER A 103 -7.90 1.44 -19.84
N SER A 104 -7.33 1.66 -21.02
CA SER A 104 -7.80 1.08 -22.28
C SER A 104 -7.45 -0.40 -22.43
N PHE A 105 -6.64 -0.96 -21.51
CA PHE A 105 -6.22 -2.35 -21.56
C PHE A 105 -7.18 -3.28 -20.82
N SER A 106 -7.47 -4.40 -21.47
CA SER A 106 -8.25 -5.51 -20.91
C SER A 106 -7.37 -6.75 -20.71
N ASP A 107 -7.84 -7.75 -19.96
CA ASP A 107 -7.12 -9.01 -19.79
C ASP A 107 -6.78 -9.71 -21.12
N LYS A 108 -7.59 -9.45 -22.16
CA LYS A 108 -7.39 -9.99 -23.51
C LYS A 108 -6.12 -9.44 -24.16
N ASP A 109 -5.69 -8.24 -23.76
CA ASP A 109 -4.50 -7.59 -24.31
C ASP A 109 -3.20 -8.21 -23.80
N PHE A 110 -3.26 -8.94 -22.67
CA PHE A 110 -2.12 -9.61 -22.06
C PHE A 110 -2.03 -11.11 -22.41
N GLN A 111 -2.86 -11.61 -23.35
CA GLN A 111 -2.78 -12.97 -23.91
C GLN A 111 -2.56 -14.08 -22.86
N TYR A 112 -3.25 -14.03 -21.72
CA TYR A 112 -3.14 -15.02 -20.64
C TYR A 112 -1.76 -15.07 -19.93
N LYS A 113 -0.91 -14.05 -20.11
CA LYS A 113 0.28 -13.81 -19.26
C LYS A 113 -0.13 -13.03 -18.00
N ASN A 114 0.80 -12.91 -17.05
CA ASN A 114 0.58 -12.20 -15.80
C ASN A 114 0.20 -10.73 -16.10
N ASN A 115 -1.09 -10.39 -15.99
CA ASN A 115 -1.57 -9.04 -16.23
C ASN A 115 -1.21 -8.17 -15.00
N PRO A 116 -0.31 -7.17 -15.13
CA PRO A 116 0.09 -6.34 -14.01
C PRO A 116 -1.06 -5.50 -13.43
N PHE A 117 -2.17 -5.36 -14.17
CA PHE A 117 -3.38 -4.66 -13.74
C PHE A 117 -4.42 -5.58 -13.09
N HIS A 118 -4.19 -6.90 -13.08
CA HIS A 118 -5.17 -7.90 -12.65
C HIS A 118 -4.63 -8.88 -11.58
N ASP A 119 -3.67 -8.42 -10.77
CA ASP A 119 -3.26 -9.08 -9.51
C ASP A 119 -3.11 -8.04 -8.40
N PRO A 120 -4.25 -7.58 -7.82
CA PRO A 120 -4.27 -6.33 -7.09
C PRO A 120 -3.75 -6.49 -5.65
N PHE A 121 -3.76 -7.69 -5.08
CA PHE A 121 -3.43 -7.95 -3.68
C PHE A 121 -2.01 -8.54 -3.49
N ASP A 122 -1.16 -7.87 -2.70
CA ASP A 122 0.19 -8.37 -2.36
C ASP A 122 0.50 -8.20 -0.85
N ILE A 123 1.26 -9.14 -0.31
CA ILE A 123 1.88 -9.03 1.02
C ILE A 123 3.24 -8.37 0.84
N ASN A 124 3.27 -7.04 0.91
CA ASN A 124 4.47 -6.26 0.66
C ASN A 124 5.57 -6.54 1.70
N LYS A 125 5.23 -6.63 2.99
CA LYS A 125 6.19 -6.93 4.06
C LYS A 125 5.60 -7.92 5.05
N LEU A 126 6.42 -8.84 5.51
CA LEU A 126 6.09 -9.76 6.59
C LEU A 126 7.39 -10.16 7.27
N TYR A 127 7.60 -9.66 8.49
CA TYR A 127 8.82 -9.96 9.23
C TYR A 127 8.59 -10.03 10.73
N PHE A 128 9.51 -10.71 11.37
CA PHE A 128 9.68 -10.75 12.81
C PHE A 128 10.99 -10.07 13.16
N SER A 129 10.97 -9.27 14.22
CA SER A 129 12.12 -8.58 14.76
C SER A 129 12.30 -8.96 16.23
N TYR A 130 13.55 -9.23 16.60
CA TYR A 130 13.98 -9.41 17.97
C TYR A 130 15.16 -8.50 18.30
N LYS A 131 15.03 -7.75 19.39
CA LYS A 131 16.01 -6.79 19.88
C LYS A 131 16.60 -7.28 21.21
N PRO A 132 17.70 -8.08 21.19
CA PRO A 132 18.35 -8.54 22.41
C PRO A 132 19.06 -7.42 23.19
N PHE A 133 19.54 -6.39 22.49
CA PHE A 133 20.25 -5.23 23.06
C PHE A 133 19.82 -3.96 22.34
N ASP A 134 20.01 -2.79 22.97
CA ASP A 134 19.50 -1.56 22.39
C ASP A 134 20.12 -1.15 21.05
N SER A 135 21.33 -1.63 20.77
CA SER A 135 22.09 -1.39 19.55
C SER A 135 21.93 -2.45 18.46
N VAL A 136 21.26 -3.58 18.75
CA VAL A 136 21.19 -4.72 17.83
C VAL A 136 19.75 -5.21 17.68
N GLU A 137 19.27 -5.24 16.44
CA GLU A 137 17.97 -5.78 16.06
C GLU A 137 18.18 -6.87 14.99
N ILE A 138 17.63 -8.05 15.24
CA ILE A 138 17.65 -9.18 14.31
C ILE A 138 16.29 -9.26 13.65
N ILE A 139 16.24 -9.10 12.32
CA ILE A 139 15.00 -9.12 11.55
C ILE A 139 15.01 -10.29 10.58
N ILE A 140 13.94 -11.09 10.59
CA ILE A 140 13.77 -12.27 9.73
C ILE A 140 12.44 -12.16 9.00
N GLY A 141 12.47 -12.25 7.66
CA GLY A 141 11.30 -12.24 6.79
C GLY A 141 11.43 -11.32 5.56
N ARG A 142 10.30 -11.04 4.90
CA ARG A 142 10.20 -10.11 3.77
C ARG A 142 10.19 -8.68 4.29
N GLN A 143 11.28 -7.95 4.05
CA GLN A 143 11.49 -6.57 4.52
C GLN A 143 12.12 -5.69 3.43
N ALA A 144 12.13 -4.38 3.67
CA ALA A 144 12.88 -3.42 2.87
C ALA A 144 14.15 -3.00 3.63
N LEU A 145 15.29 -3.04 2.96
CA LEU A 145 16.61 -2.68 3.49
C LEU A 145 17.01 -1.31 2.97
N ASN A 146 17.19 -0.36 3.90
CA ASN A 146 17.65 0.99 3.63
C ASN A 146 18.99 1.22 4.34
N ILE A 147 19.97 1.81 3.64
CA ILE A 147 21.26 2.26 4.20
C ILE A 147 21.36 3.75 3.94
N GLU A 148 21.58 4.56 4.99
CA GLU A 148 21.85 6.01 4.89
C GLU A 148 20.86 6.76 3.97
N ASN A 149 19.56 6.50 4.13
CA ASN A 149 18.47 7.06 3.32
C ASN A 149 18.39 6.61 1.85
N ARG A 150 19.25 5.67 1.43
CA ARG A 150 19.17 5.03 0.11
C ARG A 150 18.70 3.60 0.28
N ARG A 151 17.70 3.22 -0.51
CA ARG A 151 17.27 1.82 -0.56
C ARG A 151 18.32 1.01 -1.29
N VAL A 152 18.91 0.02 -0.61
CA VAL A 152 19.90 -0.89 -1.23
C VAL A 152 19.21 -2.14 -1.74
N PHE A 153 18.21 -2.66 -1.01
CA PHE A 153 17.34 -3.74 -1.47
C PHE A 153 15.91 -3.52 -0.95
N GLY A 154 14.89 -3.68 -1.79
CA GLY A 154 13.49 -3.57 -1.34
C GLY A 154 12.49 -3.48 -2.48
N LEU A 155 11.20 -3.40 -2.13
CA LEU A 155 10.07 -3.39 -3.07
C LEU A 155 9.80 -1.99 -3.59
N ILE A 156 9.68 -1.84 -4.92
CA ILE A 156 9.50 -0.56 -5.61
C ILE A 156 8.25 0.14 -5.04
N GLU A 157 8.45 1.30 -4.41
CA GLU A 157 7.34 2.20 -4.12
C GLU A 157 7.03 2.95 -5.40
N SER A 158 6.41 2.26 -6.36
CA SER A 158 5.86 2.92 -7.54
C SER A 158 4.72 3.80 -7.09
#